data_AF-W6TKR8-F1
#
_entry.id   AF-W6TKR8-F1
#
_cell.length_a   1.000
_cell.length_b   1.000
_cell.length_c   1.000
_cell.angle_alpha   90.00
_cell.angle_beta   90.00
_cell.angle_gamma   90.00
#
_symmetry.space_group_name_H-M   'P 1'
#
loop_
_entity.id
_entity.type
_entity.pdbx_description
1 polymer ?
#
loop_
_entity_poly.entity_id
_entity_poly.type
_entity_poly.pdbx_seq_one_letter_code
_entity_poly.pdbx_strand_id
1 'polypeptide(L)'
;MKNGVFKIVIGNPSQKAYNDPKSQENRRQFYSSLNYDEDKIRQLGIILNQITSDSANRGQLHVDITNAGRAYSQFLFERAIDKLKEYQNRFDLLNFRDLITVKIKLKSIAQLRLLWQDTVNNIIRDYENDVIGIKTDSQKLIEHIRKQYGDVLKNKIPKIGIILGDLNKILKELN
;
A
#
# COMPACT_ATOMS: atom_id res chain seq x y z
N MET A 1 -2.36 -16.75 -2.05
CA MET A 1 -1.19 -15.86 -2.17
C MET A 1 0.17 -16.56 -2.11
N LYS A 2 0.49 -17.38 -1.08
CA LYS A 2 1.84 -17.98 -0.88
C LYS A 2 2.45 -18.62 -2.13
N ASN A 3 1.68 -19.42 -2.86
CA ASN A 3 2.13 -20.11 -4.08
C ASN A 3 1.77 -19.37 -5.39
N GLY A 4 1.10 -18.22 -5.29
CA GLY A 4 0.72 -17.37 -6.41
C GLY A 4 1.51 -16.07 -6.38
N VAL A 5 0.83 -14.94 -6.14
CA VAL A 5 1.45 -13.60 -6.18
C VAL A 5 2.72 -13.47 -5.33
N PHE A 6 2.80 -14.09 -4.15
CA PHE A 6 3.97 -13.98 -3.29
C PHE A 6 5.19 -14.78 -3.75
N LYS A 7 5.03 -15.68 -4.71
CA LYS A 7 6.17 -16.36 -5.35
C LYS A 7 6.90 -15.44 -6.34
N ILE A 8 6.19 -14.43 -6.87
CA ILE A 8 6.71 -13.59 -7.95
C ILE A 8 7.03 -12.15 -7.51
N VAL A 9 6.29 -11.60 -6.53
CA VAL A 9 6.61 -10.27 -6.02
C VAL A 9 7.85 -10.35 -5.15
N ILE A 10 8.85 -9.53 -5.49
CA ILE A 10 10.10 -9.41 -4.75
C ILE A 10 10.01 -8.27 -3.74
N GLY A 11 10.38 -8.56 -2.50
CA GLY A 11 10.43 -7.60 -1.41
C GLY A 11 11.68 -6.73 -1.44
N ASN A 12 11.51 -5.47 -1.03
CA ASN A 12 12.61 -4.55 -0.74
C ASN A 12 12.53 -4.19 0.76
N PRO A 13 13.61 -4.36 1.57
CA PRO A 13 15.00 -4.60 1.17
C PRO A 13 15.43 -6.07 1.11
N SER A 14 14.54 -7.03 1.39
CA SER A 14 14.95 -8.45 1.46
C SER A 14 15.54 -8.99 0.15
N GLN A 15 15.21 -8.39 -1.00
CA GLN A 15 15.55 -8.88 -2.35
C GLN A 15 15.13 -10.34 -2.59
N LYS A 16 14.11 -10.79 -1.85
CA LYS A 16 13.55 -12.15 -1.93
C LYS A 16 12.06 -12.08 -2.23
N ALA A 17 11.54 -13.14 -2.83
CA ALA A 17 10.10 -13.29 -3.04
C ALA A 17 9.35 -13.17 -1.71
N TYR A 18 8.10 -12.69 -1.75
CA TYR A 18 7.29 -12.52 -0.54
C TYR A 18 7.00 -13.84 0.17
N ASN A 19 7.10 -14.99 -0.49
CA ASN A 19 6.92 -16.30 0.14
C ASN A 19 8.18 -16.83 0.86
N ASP A 20 9.33 -16.18 0.70
CA ASP A 20 10.57 -16.47 1.42
C ASP A 20 10.42 -16.11 2.91
N PRO A 21 10.93 -16.92 3.86
CA PRO A 21 10.94 -16.57 5.29
C PRO A 21 11.53 -15.18 5.57
N LYS A 22 12.59 -14.77 4.87
CA LYS A 22 13.23 -13.44 5.02
C LYS A 22 12.33 -12.27 4.61
N SER A 23 11.25 -12.53 3.89
CA SER A 23 10.25 -11.53 3.50
C SER A 23 9.04 -11.50 4.44
N GLN A 24 9.11 -12.11 5.62
CA GLN A 24 8.04 -12.09 6.62
C GLN A 24 7.56 -10.67 6.91
N GLU A 25 8.49 -9.74 7.07
CA GLU A 25 8.16 -8.34 7.38
C GLU A 25 7.41 -7.64 6.25
N ASN A 26 7.75 -7.95 4.98
CA ASN A 26 7.01 -7.44 3.83
C ASN A 26 5.56 -7.96 3.82
N ARG A 27 5.36 -9.25 4.14
CA ARG A 27 4.01 -9.84 4.26
C ARG A 27 3.24 -9.18 5.40
N ARG A 28 3.86 -9.06 6.58
CA ARG A 28 3.26 -8.40 7.75
C ARG A 28 2.84 -6.97 7.41
N GLN A 29 3.70 -6.19 6.77
CA GLN A 29 3.32 -4.84 6.31
C GLN A 29 2.13 -4.85 5.36
N PHE A 30 2.14 -5.74 4.36
CA PHE A 30 1.02 -5.84 3.42
C PHE A 30 -0.29 -6.15 4.14
N TYR A 31 -0.29 -7.10 5.09
CA TYR A 31 -1.47 -7.45 5.89
C TYR A 31 -1.92 -6.30 6.79
N SER A 32 -0.98 -5.63 7.47
CA SER A 32 -1.25 -4.46 8.30
C SER A 32 -1.84 -3.30 7.51
N SER A 33 -1.52 -3.17 6.21
CA SER A 33 -2.11 -2.13 5.35
C SER A 33 -3.62 -2.27 5.20
N LEU A 34 -4.14 -3.49 5.42
CA LEU A 34 -5.55 -3.86 5.41
C LEU A 34 -6.11 -4.05 6.83
N ASN A 35 -5.48 -3.43 7.83
CA ASN A 35 -5.82 -3.58 9.25
C ASN A 35 -5.79 -5.03 9.75
N TYR A 36 -5.01 -5.90 9.09
CA TYR A 36 -4.97 -7.33 9.41
C TYR A 36 -6.32 -8.06 9.28
N ASP A 37 -7.28 -7.49 8.53
CA ASP A 37 -8.56 -8.12 8.22
C ASP A 37 -8.34 -9.38 7.35
N GLU A 38 -8.41 -10.55 7.97
CA GLU A 38 -8.03 -11.82 7.33
C GLU A 38 -8.92 -12.17 6.14
N ASP A 39 -10.22 -11.88 6.22
CA ASP A 39 -11.17 -12.19 5.14
C ASP A 39 -10.90 -11.30 3.93
N LYS A 40 -10.68 -10.00 4.16
CA LYS A 40 -10.28 -9.05 3.12
C LYS A 40 -8.94 -9.43 2.48
N ILE A 41 -7.97 -9.83 3.29
CA ILE A 41 -6.66 -10.31 2.83
C ILE A 41 -6.85 -11.57 1.96
N ARG A 42 -7.73 -12.49 2.34
CA ARG A 42 -8.01 -13.72 1.59
C ARG A 42 -8.68 -13.39 0.25
N GLN A 43 -9.72 -12.56 0.25
CA GLN A 43 -10.45 -12.12 -0.95
C GLN A 43 -9.51 -11.41 -1.95
N LEU A 44 -8.78 -10.40 -1.50
CA LEU A 44 -7.79 -9.72 -2.35
C LEU A 44 -6.72 -10.72 -2.84
N GLY A 45 -6.35 -11.67 -1.99
CA GLY A 45 -5.41 -12.72 -2.32
C GLY A 45 -5.87 -13.67 -3.43
N ILE A 46 -7.17 -13.91 -3.58
CA ILE A 46 -7.76 -14.68 -4.70
C ILE A 46 -7.61 -13.87 -5.99
N ILE A 47 -8.06 -12.62 -5.97
CA ILE A 47 -8.01 -11.68 -7.10
C ILE A 47 -6.57 -11.50 -7.60
N LEU A 48 -5.63 -11.26 -6.68
CA LEU A 48 -4.21 -11.14 -7.02
C LEU A 48 -3.68 -12.42 -7.66
N ASN A 49 -4.04 -13.61 -7.16
CA ASN A 49 -3.56 -14.85 -7.78
C ASN A 49 -4.10 -14.99 -9.21
N GLN A 50 -5.35 -14.65 -9.47
CA GLN A 50 -5.95 -14.68 -10.82
C GLN A 50 -5.29 -13.69 -11.77
N ILE A 51 -5.03 -12.45 -11.33
CA ILE A 51 -4.22 -11.49 -12.08
C ILE A 51 -2.86 -12.12 -12.39
N THR A 52 -2.22 -12.76 -11.41
CA THR A 52 -0.88 -13.32 -11.63
C THR A 52 -0.87 -14.57 -12.50
N SER A 53 -1.93 -15.38 -12.56
CA SER A 53 -1.95 -16.53 -13.48
C SER A 53 -1.95 -16.11 -14.95
N ASP A 54 -2.46 -14.92 -15.26
CA ASP A 54 -2.44 -14.36 -16.61
C ASP A 54 -1.12 -13.63 -16.89
N SER A 55 -0.06 -14.40 -17.15
CA SER A 55 1.28 -13.85 -17.40
C SER A 55 1.36 -12.95 -18.63
N ALA A 56 0.50 -13.17 -19.64
CA ALA A 56 0.47 -12.39 -20.87
C ALA A 56 -0.06 -10.97 -20.65
N ASN A 57 -1.13 -10.82 -19.86
CA ASN A 57 -1.83 -9.54 -19.72
C ASN A 57 -1.45 -8.76 -18.45
N ARG A 58 -1.01 -9.44 -17.37
CA ARG A 58 -0.87 -8.83 -16.03
C ARG A 58 0.07 -7.64 -15.94
N GLY A 59 1.11 -7.59 -16.80
CA GLY A 59 2.17 -6.57 -16.71
C GLY A 59 2.64 -6.38 -15.27
N GLN A 60 2.74 -5.12 -14.81
CA GLN A 60 3.15 -4.77 -13.44
C GLN A 60 2.00 -4.66 -12.43
N LEU A 61 0.74 -4.95 -12.81
CA LEU A 61 -0.42 -4.64 -11.96
C LEU A 61 -0.34 -5.30 -10.57
N HIS A 62 0.10 -6.56 -10.52
CA HIS A 62 0.29 -7.29 -9.27
C HIS A 62 1.35 -6.66 -8.36
N VAL A 63 2.40 -6.07 -8.93
CA VAL A 63 3.43 -5.31 -8.20
C VAL A 63 2.86 -3.97 -7.74
N ASP A 64 2.13 -3.26 -8.60
CA ASP A 64 1.50 -1.98 -8.27
C ASP A 64 0.56 -2.11 -7.06
N ILE A 65 -0.33 -3.11 -7.06
CA ILE A 65 -1.24 -3.39 -5.94
C ILE A 65 -0.46 -3.76 -4.68
N THR A 66 0.55 -4.63 -4.79
CA THR A 66 1.32 -5.06 -3.61
C THR A 66 2.13 -3.91 -3.02
N ASN A 67 2.72 -3.05 -3.85
CA ASN A 67 3.48 -1.88 -3.41
C ASN A 67 2.58 -0.79 -2.82
N ALA A 68 1.40 -0.55 -3.41
CA ALA A 68 0.40 0.36 -2.87
C ALA A 68 0.08 0.02 -1.40
N GLY A 69 -0.20 -1.24 -1.09
CA GLY A 69 -0.44 -1.69 0.28
C GLY A 69 0.83 -1.72 1.14
N ARG A 70 1.83 -2.50 0.76
CA ARG A 70 3.02 -2.75 1.58
C ARG A 70 3.93 -1.52 1.67
N ALA A 71 4.42 -1.05 0.53
CA ALA A 71 5.55 -0.13 0.48
C ALA A 71 5.12 1.29 0.79
N TYR A 72 3.96 1.70 0.29
CA TYR A 72 3.49 3.08 0.44
C TYR A 72 2.53 3.23 1.62
N SER A 73 1.43 2.48 1.65
CA SER A 73 0.37 2.63 2.65
C SER A 73 0.82 2.19 4.05
N GLN A 74 1.59 1.10 4.17
CA GLN A 74 2.07 0.62 5.47
C GLN A 74 3.47 1.10 5.84
N PHE A 75 4.49 0.75 5.05
CA PHE A 75 5.88 0.95 5.46
C PHE A 75 6.20 2.44 5.68
N LEU A 76 5.76 3.33 4.78
CA LEU A 76 6.00 4.76 4.96
C LEU A 76 5.17 5.36 6.11
N PHE A 77 3.98 4.82 6.39
CA PHE A 77 3.22 5.21 7.56
C PHE A 77 3.95 4.84 8.86
N GLU A 78 4.43 3.60 8.98
CA GLU A 78 5.25 3.16 10.12
C GLU A 78 6.47 4.07 10.30
N ARG A 79 7.19 4.38 9.22
CA ARG A 79 8.33 5.31 9.27
C ARG A 79 7.94 6.72 9.71
N ALA A 80 6.77 7.21 9.31
CA ALA A 80 6.28 8.51 9.77
C ALA A 80 6.04 8.50 11.28
N ILE A 81 5.39 7.45 11.79
CA ILE A 81 5.13 7.29 13.23
C ILE A 81 6.43 7.13 14.02
N ASP A 82 7.38 6.33 13.54
CA ASP A 82 8.67 6.15 14.21
C ASP A 82 9.45 7.46 14.29
N LYS A 83 9.45 8.25 13.21
CA LYS A 83 10.10 9.57 13.21
C LYS A 83 9.41 10.55 14.16
N LEU A 84 8.09 10.55 14.23
CA LEU A 84 7.38 11.40 15.20
C LEU A 84 7.70 11.00 16.65
N LYS A 85 7.79 9.70 16.94
CA LYS A 85 8.18 9.19 18.27
C LYS A 85 9.61 9.59 18.64
N GLU A 86 10.54 9.53 17.69
CA GLU A 86 11.94 9.91 17.89
C GLU A 86 12.08 11.36 18.39
N TYR A 87 11.27 12.28 17.86
CA TYR A 87 11.32 13.72 18.21
C TYR A 87 10.22 14.18 19.16
N GLN A 88 9.40 13.28 19.72
CA GLN A 88 8.19 13.65 20.46
C GLN A 88 8.44 14.59 21.65
N ASN A 89 9.60 14.43 22.33
CA ASN A 89 9.98 15.24 23.49
C ASN A 89 10.59 16.60 23.11
N ARG A 90 10.70 16.91 21.82
CA ARG A 90 11.31 18.14 21.29
C ARG A 90 10.32 18.97 20.47
N PHE A 91 9.05 18.60 20.44
CA PHE A 91 8.02 19.31 19.67
C PHE A 91 7.74 20.72 20.20
N ASP A 92 8.02 20.98 21.47
CA ASP A 92 7.99 22.30 22.09
C ASP A 92 9.01 23.28 21.48
N LEU A 93 10.07 22.77 20.81
CA LEU A 93 11.04 23.59 20.10
C LEU A 93 10.56 24.03 18.70
N LEU A 94 9.49 23.42 18.16
CA LEU A 94 8.91 23.85 16.89
C LEU A 94 8.03 25.08 17.11
N ASN A 95 8.06 26.00 16.14
CA ASN A 95 7.08 27.08 16.13
C ASN A 95 5.66 26.53 15.82
N PHE A 96 4.64 27.32 16.13
CA PHE A 96 3.25 26.92 15.95
C PHE A 96 2.90 26.52 14.50
N ARG A 97 3.49 27.21 13.50
CA ARG A 97 3.22 26.91 12.09
C ARG A 97 3.77 25.55 11.68
N ASP A 98 4.94 25.17 12.19
CA ASP A 98 5.55 23.88 11.91
C ASP A 98 4.80 22.74 12.60
N LEU A 99 4.33 22.94 13.84
CA LEU A 99 3.44 21.99 14.51
C LEU A 99 2.15 21.73 13.73
N ILE A 100 1.51 22.79 13.22
CA ILE A 100 0.33 22.66 12.35
C ILE A 100 0.67 21.90 11.07
N THR A 101 1.83 22.17 10.48
CA THR A 101 2.28 21.51 9.26
C THR A 101 2.53 20.01 9.50
N VAL A 102 3.17 19.63 10.61
CA VAL A 102 3.35 18.23 11.04
C VAL A 102 1.99 17.53 11.16
N LYS A 103 1.04 18.14 11.87
CA LYS A 103 -0.32 17.60 12.04
C LYS A 103 -1.03 17.38 10.70
N ILE A 104 -0.99 18.37 9.81
CA ILE A 104 -1.61 18.28 8.49
C ILE A 104 -0.98 17.16 7.67
N LYS A 105 0.35 17.07 7.64
CA LYS A 105 1.07 16.02 6.88
C LYS A 105 0.73 14.62 7.40
N LEU A 106 0.68 14.42 8.72
CA LEU A 106 0.27 13.12 9.29
C LEU A 106 -1.18 12.77 8.91
N LYS A 107 -2.10 13.74 8.97
CA LYS A 107 -3.49 13.56 8.54
C LYS A 107 -3.59 13.16 7.07
N SER A 108 -2.81 13.79 6.20
CA SER A 108 -2.77 13.45 4.77
C SER A 108 -2.24 12.04 4.51
N ILE A 109 -1.22 11.59 5.26
CA ILE A 109 -0.74 10.20 5.19
C ILE A 109 -1.87 9.23 5.59
N ALA A 110 -2.56 9.51 6.70
CA ALA A 110 -3.68 8.69 7.16
C ALA A 110 -4.83 8.64 6.13
N GLN A 111 -5.15 9.75 5.47
CA GLN A 111 -6.16 9.79 4.41
C GLN A 111 -5.78 8.96 3.18
N LEU A 112 -4.51 9.00 2.75
CA LEU A 112 -4.04 8.16 1.64
C LEU A 112 -4.04 6.66 2.00
N ARG A 113 -3.82 6.35 3.27
CA ARG A 113 -3.91 4.99 3.80
C ARG A 113 -5.36 4.48 3.81
N LEU A 114 -6.34 5.34 4.14
CA LEU A 114 -7.77 5.04 4.00
C LEU A 114 -8.16 4.86 2.52
N LEU A 115 -7.68 5.73 1.63
CA LEU A 115 -7.91 5.60 0.19
C LEU A 115 -7.43 4.25 -0.36
N TRP A 116 -6.29 3.74 0.13
CA TRP A 116 -5.84 2.38 -0.19
C TRP A 116 -6.86 1.32 0.24
N GLN A 117 -7.36 1.40 1.48
CA GLN A 117 -8.32 0.44 2.02
C GLN A 117 -9.64 0.48 1.25
N ASP A 118 -10.15 1.67 0.92
CA ASP A 118 -11.36 1.85 0.13
C ASP A 118 -11.18 1.32 -1.30
N THR A 119 -10.00 1.53 -1.89
CA THR A 119 -9.67 0.99 -3.22
C THR A 119 -9.71 -0.55 -3.20
N VAL A 120 -9.16 -1.18 -2.17
CA VAL A 120 -9.23 -2.66 -2.02
C VAL A 120 -10.66 -3.13 -1.82
N ASN A 121 -11.45 -2.45 -0.99
CA ASN A 121 -12.87 -2.78 -0.80
C ASN A 121 -13.63 -2.72 -2.13
N ASN A 122 -13.37 -1.68 -2.95
CA ASN A 122 -14.01 -1.52 -4.25
C ASN A 122 -13.56 -2.60 -5.26
N ILE A 123 -12.27 -2.95 -5.30
CA ILE A 123 -11.76 -4.05 -6.13
C ILE A 123 -12.44 -5.38 -5.76
N ILE A 124 -12.55 -5.69 -4.47
CA ILE A 124 -13.23 -6.90 -3.98
C ILE A 124 -14.70 -6.88 -4.37
N ARG A 125 -15.40 -5.77 -4.12
CA ARG A 125 -16.83 -5.64 -4.45
C ARG A 125 -17.08 -5.82 -5.95
N ASP A 126 -16.29 -5.19 -6.81
CA ASP A 126 -16.44 -5.32 -8.25
C ASP A 126 -16.22 -6.76 -8.71
N TYR A 127 -15.23 -7.43 -8.13
CA TYR A 127 -14.97 -8.84 -8.38
C TYR A 127 -16.12 -9.72 -7.90
N GLU A 128 -16.63 -9.52 -6.69
CA GLU A 128 -17.73 -10.30 -6.12
C GLU A 128 -19.05 -10.14 -6.89
N ASN A 129 -19.31 -8.93 -7.39
CA ASN A 129 -20.46 -8.64 -8.24
C ASN A 129 -20.28 -9.10 -9.69
N ASP A 130 -19.13 -9.70 -10.02
CA ASP A 130 -18.78 -10.14 -11.37
C ASP A 130 -19.01 -9.04 -12.43
N VAL A 131 -18.63 -7.80 -12.09
CA VAL A 131 -18.78 -6.65 -12.99
C VAL A 131 -18.17 -7.02 -14.33
N ILE A 132 -18.90 -6.85 -15.43
CA ILE A 132 -18.48 -7.17 -16.80
C ILE A 132 -17.93 -8.61 -17.04
N GLY A 133 -18.19 -9.55 -16.13
CA GLY A 133 -17.70 -10.93 -16.21
C GLY A 133 -16.24 -11.11 -15.76
N ILE A 134 -15.70 -10.25 -14.89
CA ILE A 134 -14.30 -10.31 -14.46
C ILE A 134 -13.93 -11.53 -13.61
N LYS A 135 -14.88 -12.29 -13.04
CA LYS A 135 -14.55 -13.50 -12.25
C LYS A 135 -13.97 -14.60 -13.11
N THR A 136 -14.47 -14.76 -14.34
CA THR A 136 -14.07 -15.87 -15.23
C THR A 136 -13.06 -15.44 -16.29
N ASP A 137 -12.84 -14.13 -16.46
CA ASP A 137 -11.97 -13.57 -17.50
C ASP A 137 -10.87 -12.70 -16.86
N SER A 138 -9.66 -13.25 -16.80
CA SER A 138 -8.51 -12.57 -16.20
C SER A 138 -8.10 -11.30 -16.95
N GLN A 139 -8.27 -11.27 -18.28
CA GLN A 139 -7.93 -10.09 -19.06
C GLN A 139 -8.88 -8.94 -18.72
N LYS A 140 -10.20 -9.20 -18.68
CA LYS A 140 -11.19 -8.19 -18.26
C LYS A 140 -10.95 -7.72 -16.84
N LEU A 141 -10.61 -8.61 -15.90
CA LEU A 141 -10.24 -8.25 -14.53
C LEU A 141 -9.07 -7.26 -14.50
N ILE A 142 -8.00 -7.58 -15.24
CA ILE A 142 -6.79 -6.77 -15.30
C ILE A 142 -7.08 -5.39 -15.91
N GLU A 143 -7.81 -5.34 -17.03
CA GLU A 143 -8.19 -4.10 -17.71
C GLU A 143 -9.10 -3.23 -16.84
N HIS A 144 -10.09 -3.82 -16.19
CA HIS A 144 -10.99 -3.13 -15.26
C HIS A 144 -10.22 -2.47 -14.12
N ILE A 145 -9.35 -3.23 -13.44
CA ILE A 145 -8.58 -2.69 -12.32
C ILE A 145 -7.63 -1.59 -12.79
N ARG A 146 -6.96 -1.76 -13.93
CA ARG A 146 -6.09 -0.72 -14.50
C ARG A 146 -6.86 0.56 -14.79
N LYS A 147 -8.03 0.46 -15.41
CA LYS A 147 -8.85 1.60 -15.80
C LYS A 147 -9.43 2.33 -14.60
N GLN A 148 -9.99 1.60 -13.64
CA GLN A 148 -10.70 2.20 -12.50
C GLN A 148 -9.75 2.64 -11.36
N TYR A 149 -8.71 1.85 -11.10
CA TYR A 149 -7.90 1.99 -9.89
C TYR A 149 -6.42 2.28 -10.19
N GLY A 150 -5.99 2.20 -11.45
CA GLY A 150 -4.58 2.35 -11.84
C GLY A 150 -3.94 3.67 -11.37
N ASP A 151 -4.64 4.79 -11.52
CA ASP A 151 -4.14 6.09 -11.04
C ASP A 151 -3.99 6.15 -9.52
N VAL A 152 -4.94 5.55 -8.78
CA VAL A 152 -4.88 5.51 -7.31
C VAL A 152 -3.64 4.72 -6.86
N LEU A 153 -3.45 3.54 -7.44
CA LEU A 153 -2.36 2.61 -7.10
C LEU A 153 -0.98 3.18 -7.47
N LYS A 154 -0.87 3.79 -8.66
CA LYS A 154 0.43 4.24 -9.22
C LYS A 154 0.82 5.65 -8.86
N ASN A 155 -0.15 6.55 -8.66
CA ASN A 155 0.13 7.97 -8.56
C ASN A 155 -0.36 8.58 -7.24
N LYS A 156 -1.54 8.21 -6.73
CA LYS A 156 -2.09 8.83 -5.52
C LYS A 156 -1.45 8.28 -4.24
N ILE A 157 -1.51 6.97 -4.02
CA ILE A 157 -0.96 6.34 -2.80
C ILE A 157 0.54 6.60 -2.65
N PRO A 158 1.38 6.55 -3.71
CA PRO A 158 2.81 6.86 -3.59
C PRO A 158 3.15 8.28 -3.12
N LYS A 159 2.21 9.24 -3.17
CA LYS A 159 2.42 10.60 -2.63
C LYS A 159 2.73 10.62 -1.13
N ILE A 160 2.43 9.54 -0.40
CA ILE A 160 2.88 9.37 0.99
C ILE A 160 4.40 9.59 1.11
N GLY A 161 5.19 9.13 0.13
CA GLY A 161 6.65 9.31 0.13
C GLY A 161 7.08 10.78 0.08
N ILE A 162 6.38 11.60 -0.71
CA ILE A 162 6.65 13.04 -0.80
C ILE A 162 6.27 13.71 0.52
N ILE A 163 5.09 13.40 1.05
CA ILE A 163 4.59 13.98 2.31
C ILE A 163 5.54 13.64 3.47
N LEU A 164 6.00 12.39 3.55
CA LEU A 164 6.99 11.96 4.54
C LEU A 164 8.34 12.65 4.34
N GLY A 165 8.78 12.84 3.09
CA GLY A 165 10.00 13.59 2.78
C GLY A 165 9.96 15.01 3.34
N ASP A 166 8.83 15.71 3.19
CA ASP A 166 8.66 17.05 3.74
C ASP A 166 8.49 17.04 5.26
N LEU A 167 7.80 16.05 5.83
CA LEU A 167 7.69 15.87 7.27
C LEU A 167 9.09 15.75 7.89
N ASN A 168 9.95 14.95 7.28
CA ASN A 168 11.33 14.74 7.72
C ASN A 168 12.18 16.02 7.64
N LYS A 169 11.89 16.95 6.72
CA LYS A 169 12.62 18.23 6.66
C LYS A 169 12.33 19.09 7.90
N ILE A 170 11.06 19.18 8.30
CA ILE A 170 10.64 19.92 9.49
C ILE A 170 11.25 19.29 10.75
N LEU A 171 11.14 17.97 10.88
CA LEU A 171 11.66 17.27 12.06
C LEU A 171 13.19 17.29 12.14
N LYS A 172 13.91 17.51 11.03
CA LYS A 172 15.38 17.62 11.04
C LYS A 172 15.89 18.88 11.74
N GLU A 173 15.08 19.93 11.82
CA GLU A 173 15.41 21.15 12.57
C GLU A 173 15.47 20.88 14.09
N LEU A 174 14.88 19.76 14.51
CA LEU A 174 14.95 19.23 15.86
C LEU A 174 16.12 18.26 16.05
N ASN A 175 17.21 18.34 15.28
CA ASN A 175 18.44 17.60 15.60
C ASN A 175 19.38 18.45 16.42
#